data_AF-A0A800A7S6-F1
#
_entry.id   AF-A0A800A7S6-F1
#
_cell.length_a   1.000
_cell.length_b   1.000
_cell.length_c   1.000
_cell.angle_alpha   90.00
_cell.angle_beta   90.00
_cell.angle_gamma   90.00
#
_symmetry.space_group_name_H-M   'P 1'
#
loop_
_entity.id
_entity.type
_entity.pdbx_description
1 polymer ?
#
loop_
_entity_poly.entity_id
_entity_poly.type
_entity_poly.pdbx_seq_one_letter_code
_entity_poly.pdbx_strand_id
1 'polypeptide(L)'
;AALRSLHNNYMALPVLFMMISSHFPFTYGLDAGWVVLAGIILVGAAIRHWFNLRGQGEANAWLLPAAAVGLLALVFLTLPPGGTEAPARPVTFEEGVAVIQVRCAVCHSASPTQPGFTSPPKGVVFDTPELVVGQAARIRAMAVDTQVMPPANITAMTDEERAVLAAWLDQYTDG
;
A
#
# COMPACT_ATOMS: atom_id res chain seq x y z
N ALA A 1 -27.02 4.54 29.21
CA ALA A 1 -26.23 3.33 28.89
C ALA A 1 -26.39 2.91 27.43
N ALA A 2 -27.61 2.77 26.90
CA ALA A 2 -27.89 2.32 25.53
C ALA A 2 -27.19 3.15 24.43
N LEU A 3 -27.26 4.49 24.46
CA LEU A 3 -26.63 5.35 23.44
C LEU A 3 -25.11 5.15 23.33
N ARG A 4 -24.41 4.89 24.44
CA ARG A 4 -22.96 4.65 24.45
C ARG A 4 -22.62 3.27 23.88
N SER A 5 -23.42 2.26 24.23
CA SER A 5 -23.30 0.91 23.66
C SER A 5 -23.52 0.92 22.14
N LEU A 6 -24.48 1.72 21.68
CA LEU A 6 -24.76 1.89 20.25
C LEU A 6 -23.59 2.59 19.53
N HIS A 7 -23.04 3.68 20.06
CA HIS A 7 -21.84 4.31 19.49
C HIS A 7 -20.65 3.33 19.43
N ASN A 8 -20.37 2.60 20.50
CA ASN A 8 -19.28 1.62 20.52
C ASN A 8 -19.49 0.51 19.47
N ASN A 9 -20.73 0.10 19.25
CA ASN A 9 -21.09 -0.93 18.28
C ASN A 9 -20.78 -0.50 16.83
N TYR A 10 -21.02 0.76 16.47
CA TYR A 10 -20.72 1.30 15.14
C TYR A 10 -19.23 1.63 14.96
N MET A 11 -18.53 2.04 16.03
CA MET A 11 -17.11 2.41 15.95
C MET A 11 -16.15 1.22 15.98
N ALA A 12 -16.60 0.03 16.38
CA ALA A 12 -15.75 -1.15 16.49
C ALA A 12 -15.04 -1.52 15.18
N LEU A 13 -15.76 -1.56 14.05
CA LEU A 13 -15.18 -1.92 12.76
C LEU A 13 -14.23 -0.84 12.21
N PRO A 14 -14.60 0.46 12.19
CA PRO A 14 -13.67 1.53 11.83
C PRO A 14 -12.38 1.55 12.65
N VAL A 15 -12.49 1.43 13.98
CA VAL A 15 -11.32 1.48 14.87
C VAL A 15 -10.41 0.28 14.63
N LEU A 16 -10.97 -0.92 14.53
CA LEU A 16 -10.18 -2.12 14.24
C LEU A 16 -9.47 -2.00 12.89
N PHE A 17 -10.16 -1.49 11.86
CA PHE A 17 -9.55 -1.23 10.56
C PHE A 17 -8.38 -0.25 10.68
N MET A 18 -8.55 0.90 11.35
CA MET A 18 -7.47 1.88 11.54
C MET A 18 -6.26 1.27 12.27
N MET A 19 -6.47 0.42 13.27
CA MET A 19 -5.39 -0.24 14.01
C MET A 19 -4.59 -1.23 13.15
N ILE A 20 -5.24 -1.92 12.21
CA ILE A 20 -4.60 -2.90 11.31
C ILE A 20 -4.17 -2.24 9.99
N SER A 21 -4.67 -1.05 9.69
CA SER A 21 -4.48 -0.39 8.39
C SER A 21 -3.01 -0.25 8.01
N SER A 22 -2.10 -0.06 8.98
CA SER A 22 -0.65 0.00 8.76
C SER A 22 -0.05 -1.25 8.13
N HIS A 23 -0.75 -2.39 8.15
CA HIS A 23 -0.38 -3.62 7.45
C HIS A 23 -0.86 -3.66 5.99
N PHE A 24 -1.70 -2.70 5.59
CA PHE A 24 -2.32 -2.62 4.27
C PHE A 24 -2.00 -1.27 3.60
N PRO A 25 -0.72 -1.00 3.26
CA PRO A 25 -0.27 0.26 2.67
C PRO A 25 -1.01 0.66 1.39
N PHE A 26 -1.56 -0.30 0.64
CA PHE A 26 -2.40 -0.04 -0.52
C PHE A 26 -3.71 0.72 -0.19
N THR A 27 -4.14 0.75 1.08
CA THR A 27 -5.37 1.46 1.51
C THR A 27 -5.14 2.91 1.93
N TYR A 28 -3.92 3.30 2.26
CA TYR A 28 -3.61 4.64 2.80
C TYR A 28 -2.45 5.34 2.08
N GLY A 29 -1.62 4.62 1.32
CA GLY A 29 -0.44 5.16 0.65
C GLY A 29 -0.72 5.87 -0.68
N LEU A 30 -1.99 5.98 -1.08
CA LEU A 30 -2.44 6.68 -2.28
C LEU A 30 -2.69 8.17 -1.95
N ASP A 31 -2.57 9.06 -2.94
CA ASP A 31 -2.96 10.48 -2.78
C ASP A 31 -4.43 10.63 -2.33
N ALA A 32 -5.29 9.74 -2.82
CA ALA A 32 -6.69 9.62 -2.41
C ALA A 32 -6.91 8.66 -1.22
N GLY A 33 -5.88 8.31 -0.46
CA GLY A 33 -5.97 7.35 0.66
C GLY A 33 -7.00 7.73 1.73
N TRP A 34 -7.21 9.03 1.94
CA TRP A 34 -8.28 9.52 2.82
C TRP A 34 -9.69 9.20 2.29
N VAL A 35 -9.90 9.17 0.97
CA VAL A 35 -11.16 8.76 0.32
C VAL A 35 -11.38 7.28 0.53
N VAL A 36 -10.32 6.48 0.36
CA VAL A 36 -10.37 5.04 0.59
C VAL A 36 -10.74 4.74 2.05
N LEU A 37 -10.09 5.42 3.00
CA LEU A 37 -10.41 5.31 4.44
C LEU A 37 -11.85 5.69 4.74
N ALA A 38 -12.31 6.85 4.26
CA ALA A 38 -13.69 7.29 4.45
C ALA A 38 -14.71 6.29 3.87
N GLY A 39 -14.41 5.76 2.69
CA GLY A 39 -15.21 4.73 2.04
C GLY A 39 -15.30 3.43 2.85
N ILE A 40 -14.17 2.94 3.37
CA ILE A 40 -14.14 1.72 4.21
C ILE A 40 -14.95 1.93 5.49
N ILE A 41 -14.85 3.11 6.11
CA ILE A 41 -15.66 3.47 7.29
C ILE A 41 -17.16 3.45 6.94
N LEU A 42 -17.56 4.05 5.83
CA LEU A 42 -18.95 4.08 5.38
C LEU A 42 -19.49 2.68 5.08
N VAL A 43 -18.72 1.85 4.36
CA VAL A 43 -19.08 0.45 4.05
C VAL A 43 -19.21 -0.35 5.34
N GLY A 44 -18.26 -0.23 6.27
CA GLY A 44 -18.31 -0.91 7.57
C GLY A 44 -19.53 -0.49 8.40
N ALA A 45 -19.85 0.81 8.44
CA ALA A 45 -21.04 1.33 9.11
C ALA A 45 -22.33 0.82 8.46
N ALA A 46 -22.39 0.77 7.12
CA ALA A 46 -23.54 0.24 6.39
C ALA A 46 -23.76 -1.27 6.69
N ILE A 47 -22.71 -2.08 6.65
CA ILE A 47 -22.80 -3.52 7.02
C ILE A 47 -23.31 -3.67 8.45
N ARG A 48 -22.78 -2.88 9.39
CA ARG A 48 -23.21 -2.93 10.79
C ARG A 48 -24.66 -2.50 10.97
N HIS A 49 -25.06 -1.45 10.25
CA HIS A 49 -26.43 -0.97 10.24
C HIS A 49 -27.39 -2.06 9.74
N TRP A 50 -27.03 -2.78 8.69
CA TRP A 50 -27.82 -3.91 8.18
C TRP A 50 -28.03 -5.00 9.23
N PHE A 51 -26.99 -5.43 9.93
CA PHE A 51 -27.10 -6.43 11.00
C PHE A 51 -28.00 -5.94 12.15
N ASN A 52 -27.93 -4.65 12.50
CA ASN A 52 -28.77 -4.07 13.53
C ASN A 52 -30.26 -4.04 13.13
N LEU A 53 -30.57 -3.69 11.87
CA LEU A 53 -31.94 -3.73 11.34
C LEU A 53 -32.48 -5.16 11.29
N ARG A 54 -31.67 -6.11 10.81
CA ARG A 54 -32.04 -7.52 10.74
C ARG A 54 -32.30 -8.12 12.13
N GLY A 55 -31.50 -7.74 13.13
CA GLY A 55 -31.70 -8.14 14.53
C GLY A 55 -32.98 -7.56 15.16
N GLN A 56 -33.51 -6.47 14.60
CA GLN A 56 -34.79 -5.86 15.00
C GLN A 56 -35.99 -6.40 14.21
N GLY A 57 -35.78 -7.36 13.29
CA GLY A 57 -36.83 -7.94 12.45
C GLY A 57 -37.11 -7.15 11.17
N GLU A 58 -36.39 -6.07 10.89
CA GLU A 58 -36.53 -5.31 9.64
C GLU A 58 -35.67 -5.91 8.52
N ALA A 59 -36.32 -6.28 7.42
CA ALA A 59 -35.68 -6.91 6.27
C ALA A 59 -35.27 -5.89 5.20
N ASN A 60 -34.23 -5.08 5.47
CA ASN A 60 -33.65 -4.22 4.45
C ASN A 60 -32.67 -5.01 3.56
N ALA A 61 -33.13 -5.57 2.46
CA ALA A 61 -32.30 -6.39 1.57
C ALA A 61 -31.28 -5.59 0.73
N TRP A 62 -31.46 -4.28 0.58
CA TRP A 62 -30.66 -3.45 -0.36
C TRP A 62 -29.36 -2.93 0.23
N LEU A 63 -29.27 -2.80 1.56
CA LEU A 63 -28.11 -2.23 2.22
C LEU A 63 -26.83 -3.06 2.01
N LEU A 64 -26.94 -4.39 2.02
CA LEU A 64 -25.82 -5.30 1.78
C LEU A 64 -25.29 -5.24 0.35
N PRO A 65 -26.13 -5.38 -0.71
CA PRO A 65 -25.70 -5.17 -2.08
C PRO A 65 -25.06 -3.78 -2.30
N ALA A 66 -25.64 -2.72 -1.74
CA ALA A 66 -25.07 -1.38 -1.83
C ALA A 66 -23.68 -1.30 -1.18
N ALA A 67 -23.50 -1.88 0.00
CA ALA A 67 -22.20 -1.96 0.66
C ALA A 67 -21.18 -2.78 -0.14
N ALA A 68 -21.62 -3.88 -0.78
CA ALA A 68 -20.78 -4.69 -1.65
C ALA A 68 -20.33 -3.92 -2.91
N VAL A 69 -21.22 -3.17 -3.55
CA VAL A 69 -20.88 -2.28 -4.68
C VAL A 69 -19.92 -1.19 -4.23
N GLY A 70 -20.15 -0.59 -3.05
CA GLY A 70 -19.23 0.38 -2.45
C GLY A 70 -17.83 -0.18 -2.23
N LEU A 71 -17.73 -1.42 -1.72
CA LEU A 71 -16.44 -2.09 -1.55
C LEU A 71 -15.75 -2.35 -2.90
N LEU A 72 -16.48 -2.81 -3.91
CA LEU A 72 -15.92 -3.02 -5.25
C LEU A 72 -15.41 -1.70 -5.85
N ALA A 73 -16.17 -0.61 -5.72
CA ALA A 73 -15.75 0.71 -6.19
C ALA A 73 -14.44 1.17 -5.51
N LEU A 74 -14.28 0.90 -4.22
CA LEU A 74 -13.03 1.19 -3.49
C LEU A 74 -11.87 0.33 -3.99
N VAL A 75 -12.09 -0.96 -4.28
CA VAL A 75 -11.06 -1.82 -4.89
C VAL A 75 -10.59 -1.21 -6.21
N PHE A 76 -11.52 -0.82 -7.10
CA PHE A 76 -11.18 -0.17 -8.36
C PHE A 76 -10.38 1.12 -8.20
N LEU A 77 -10.67 1.90 -7.15
CA LEU A 77 -9.95 3.14 -6.85
C LEU A 77 -8.50 2.89 -6.35
N THR A 78 -8.25 1.70 -5.79
CA THR A 78 -6.92 1.32 -5.26
C THR A 78 -6.03 0.59 -6.25
N LEU A 79 -6.49 0.34 -7.48
CA LEU A 79 -5.63 -0.26 -8.50
C LEU A 79 -4.48 0.70 -8.83
N PRO A 80 -3.23 0.20 -8.93
CA PRO A 80 -2.11 1.04 -9.36
C PRO A 80 -2.41 1.62 -10.75
N PRO A 81 -2.00 2.87 -11.03
CA PRO A 81 -2.10 3.42 -12.38
C PRO A 81 -1.39 2.49 -13.37
N GLY A 82 -2.01 2.27 -14.53
CA GLY A 82 -1.54 1.33 -15.54
C GLY A 82 -0.09 1.60 -15.97
N GLY A 83 0.57 0.52 -16.42
CA GLY A 83 2.02 0.38 -16.62
C GLY A 83 2.78 1.64 -17.01
N THR A 84 3.86 1.89 -16.29
CA THR A 84 4.81 2.95 -16.60
C THR A 84 5.49 2.64 -17.93
N GLU A 85 5.59 3.64 -18.80
CA GLU A 85 6.19 3.46 -20.12
C GLU A 85 7.67 3.12 -19.96
N ALA A 86 8.10 2.01 -20.57
CA ALA A 86 9.48 1.56 -20.46
C ALA A 86 10.43 2.63 -21.03
N PRO A 87 11.60 2.84 -20.40
CA PRO A 87 12.57 3.80 -20.91
C PRO A 87 12.97 3.45 -22.36
N ALA A 88 13.01 4.47 -23.23
CA ALA A 88 13.33 4.32 -24.65
C ALA A 88 14.78 3.88 -24.95
N ARG A 89 15.60 3.71 -23.91
CA ARG A 89 16.99 3.28 -23.99
C ARG A 89 17.27 2.21 -22.93
N PRO A 90 18.31 1.37 -23.13
CA PRO A 90 18.85 0.54 -22.07
C PRO A 90 19.22 1.37 -20.84
N VAL A 91 18.95 0.80 -19.68
CA VAL A 91 19.25 1.39 -18.37
C VAL A 91 20.62 0.87 -17.97
N THR A 92 21.53 1.72 -17.49
CA THR A 92 22.82 1.21 -17.03
C THR A 92 22.69 0.56 -15.65
N PHE A 93 23.64 -0.30 -15.30
CA PHE A 93 23.64 -0.96 -14.00
C PHE A 93 23.65 0.07 -12.85
N GLU A 94 24.43 1.14 -13.00
CA GLU A 94 24.59 2.20 -12.01
C GLU A 94 23.31 3.01 -11.83
N GLU A 95 22.52 3.21 -12.89
CA GLU A 95 21.25 3.96 -12.82
C GLU A 95 20.24 3.25 -11.92
N GLY A 96 20.06 1.93 -12.08
CA GLY A 96 19.15 1.17 -11.21
C GLY A 96 19.62 1.14 -9.76
N VAL A 97 20.91 0.95 -9.52
CA VAL A 97 21.49 1.01 -8.17
C VAL A 97 21.30 2.40 -7.56
N ALA A 98 21.50 3.48 -8.33
CA ALA A 98 21.33 4.85 -7.84
C ALA A 98 19.88 5.13 -7.38
N VAL A 99 18.87 4.67 -8.14
CA VAL A 99 17.46 4.77 -7.73
C VAL A 99 17.26 4.07 -6.39
N ILE A 100 17.81 2.87 -6.22
CA ILE A 100 17.67 2.09 -4.98
C ILE A 100 18.37 2.77 -3.80
N GLN A 101 19.56 3.36 -4.01
CA GLN A 101 20.26 4.10 -2.97
C GLN A 101 19.44 5.30 -2.47
N VAL A 102 18.83 6.05 -3.39
CA VAL A 102 18.06 7.25 -3.05
C VAL A 102 16.69 6.90 -2.46
N ARG A 103 16.01 5.89 -3.01
CA ARG A 103 14.60 5.60 -2.67
C ARG A 103 14.42 4.53 -1.61
N CYS A 104 15.39 3.63 -1.44
CA CYS A 104 15.25 2.45 -0.59
C CYS A 104 16.29 2.38 0.54
N ALA A 105 17.56 2.65 0.26
CA ALA A 105 18.65 2.48 1.23
C ALA A 105 18.53 3.39 2.45
N VAL A 106 17.84 4.53 2.34
CA VAL A 106 17.55 5.43 3.47
C VAL A 106 16.86 4.73 4.66
N CYS A 107 16.08 3.68 4.40
CA CYS A 107 15.49 2.80 5.42
C CYS A 107 16.16 1.43 5.47
N HIS A 108 16.57 0.90 4.31
CA HIS A 108 17.14 -0.43 4.15
C HIS A 108 18.68 -0.38 4.08
N SER A 109 19.28 0.16 5.14
CA SER A 109 20.73 0.24 5.33
C SER A 109 21.14 -0.40 6.65
N ALA A 110 22.39 -0.84 6.80
CA ALA A 110 22.95 -1.15 8.12
C ALA A 110 22.96 0.09 9.04
N SER A 111 22.91 1.29 8.48
CA SER A 111 22.77 2.56 9.21
C SER A 111 21.68 3.43 8.57
N PRO A 112 20.38 3.12 8.81
CA PRO A 112 19.28 3.88 8.24
C PRO A 112 19.36 5.37 8.59
N THR A 113 19.04 6.23 7.62
CA THR A 113 19.06 7.69 7.77
C THR A 113 17.65 8.27 7.88
N GLN A 114 16.62 7.52 7.49
CA GLN A 114 15.23 7.92 7.62
C GLN A 114 14.80 7.94 9.11
N PRO A 115 14.30 9.08 9.62
CA PRO A 115 13.73 9.14 10.96
C PRO A 115 12.65 8.07 11.20
N GLY A 116 12.70 7.43 12.37
CA GLY A 116 11.80 6.33 12.74
C GLY A 116 12.35 4.93 12.45
N PHE A 117 13.49 4.82 11.76
CA PHE A 117 14.18 3.55 11.51
C PHE A 117 15.54 3.54 12.22
N THR A 118 15.69 2.66 13.22
CA THR A 118 16.97 2.42 13.91
C THR A 118 17.69 1.18 13.38
N SER A 119 17.01 0.36 12.59
CA SER A 119 17.53 -0.84 11.94
C SER A 119 16.77 -1.09 10.64
N PRO A 120 17.37 -1.80 9.68
CA PRO A 120 16.73 -2.10 8.40
C PRO A 120 15.48 -2.97 8.60
N PRO A 121 14.32 -2.56 8.05
CA PRO A 121 13.10 -3.36 8.15
C PRO A 121 13.32 -4.77 7.61
N LYS A 122 12.90 -5.78 8.39
CA LYS A 122 13.06 -7.21 8.08
C LYS A 122 14.52 -7.64 7.83
N GLY A 123 15.51 -6.85 8.27
CA GLY A 123 16.93 -7.12 8.03
C GLY A 123 17.36 -6.99 6.56
N VAL A 124 16.54 -6.38 5.71
CA VAL A 124 16.86 -6.17 4.29
C VAL A 124 17.74 -4.94 4.14
N VAL A 125 18.91 -5.10 3.51
CA VAL A 125 19.95 -4.07 3.38
C VAL A 125 20.34 -3.92 1.91
N PHE A 126 20.56 -2.67 1.48
CA PHE A 126 20.91 -2.28 0.11
C PHE A 126 22.21 -1.47 0.03
N ASP A 127 23.09 -1.57 1.04
CA ASP A 127 24.31 -0.74 1.13
C ASP A 127 25.32 -0.97 -0.01
N THR A 128 25.30 -2.15 -0.65
CA THR A 128 26.19 -2.47 -1.76
C THR A 128 25.42 -3.00 -2.97
N PRO A 129 25.95 -2.85 -4.20
CA PRO A 129 25.30 -3.36 -5.41
C PRO A 129 25.05 -4.87 -5.37
N GLU A 130 25.92 -5.64 -4.74
CA GLU A 130 25.77 -7.10 -4.62
C GLU A 130 24.58 -7.46 -3.73
N LEU A 131 24.40 -6.73 -2.62
CA LEU A 131 23.24 -6.90 -1.75
C LEU A 131 21.95 -6.50 -2.46
N VAL A 132 21.99 -5.46 -3.28
CA VAL A 132 20.86 -5.02 -4.11
C VAL A 132 20.44 -6.11 -5.10
N VAL A 133 21.39 -6.63 -5.89
CA VAL A 133 21.12 -7.72 -6.85
C VAL A 133 20.60 -8.96 -6.15
N GLY A 134 21.17 -9.32 -4.98
CA GLY A 134 20.70 -10.45 -4.17
C GLY A 134 19.26 -10.32 -3.65
N GLN A 135 18.64 -9.14 -3.75
CA GLN A 135 17.27 -8.87 -3.33
C GLN A 135 16.34 -8.50 -4.49
N ALA A 136 16.78 -8.67 -5.74
CA ALA A 136 16.06 -8.24 -6.94
C ALA A 136 14.59 -8.68 -6.97
N ALA A 137 14.30 -9.96 -6.67
CA ALA A 137 12.93 -10.46 -6.63
C ALA A 137 12.05 -9.74 -5.60
N ARG A 138 12.61 -9.37 -4.44
CA ARG A 138 11.88 -8.59 -3.42
C ARG A 138 11.69 -7.14 -3.86
N ILE A 139 12.70 -6.56 -4.50
CA ILE A 139 12.63 -5.19 -5.03
C ILE A 139 11.53 -5.12 -6.10
N ARG A 140 11.49 -6.07 -7.05
CA ARG A 140 10.42 -6.17 -8.06
C ARG A 140 9.04 -6.22 -7.42
N ALA A 141 8.82 -7.20 -6.54
CA ALA A 141 7.51 -7.42 -5.93
C ALA A 141 7.02 -6.19 -5.14
N MET A 142 7.90 -5.50 -4.41
CA MET A 142 7.51 -4.43 -3.50
C MET A 142 7.49 -3.03 -4.13
N ALA A 143 8.45 -2.73 -5.01
CA ALA A 143 8.61 -1.40 -5.59
C ALA A 143 8.05 -1.29 -7.02
N VAL A 144 7.99 -2.39 -7.78
CA VAL A 144 7.48 -2.37 -9.16
C VAL A 144 6.05 -2.91 -9.22
N ASP A 145 5.85 -4.16 -8.79
CA ASP A 145 4.57 -4.85 -9.03
C ASP A 145 3.44 -4.33 -8.14
N THR A 146 3.72 -4.15 -6.85
CA THR A 146 2.71 -3.71 -5.87
C THR A 146 2.80 -2.23 -5.52
N GLN A 147 3.92 -1.59 -5.87
CA GLN A 147 4.23 -0.18 -5.56
C GLN A 147 4.06 0.22 -4.09
N VAL A 148 4.03 -0.74 -3.16
CA VAL A 148 3.87 -0.48 -1.72
C VAL A 148 5.12 0.09 -1.07
N MET A 149 6.26 -0.03 -1.75
CA MET A 149 7.51 0.61 -1.38
C MET A 149 7.83 1.72 -2.38
N PRO A 150 8.32 2.89 -1.92
CA PRO A 150 8.47 3.30 -0.51
C PRO A 150 7.11 3.44 0.21
N PRO A 151 7.01 3.19 1.53
CA PRO A 151 5.73 3.27 2.24
C PRO A 151 5.11 4.66 2.10
N ALA A 152 3.85 4.74 1.68
CA ALA A 152 3.17 6.02 1.40
C ALA A 152 3.99 6.99 0.52
N ASN A 153 4.83 6.42 -0.35
CA ASN A 153 5.80 7.13 -1.17
C ASN A 153 6.63 8.20 -0.42
N ILE A 154 7.06 7.92 0.82
CA ILE A 154 7.75 8.90 1.68
C ILE A 154 9.06 9.45 1.09
N THR A 155 9.71 8.70 0.20
CA THR A 155 10.92 9.17 -0.50
C THR A 155 10.59 9.81 -1.84
N ALA A 156 9.32 10.03 -2.19
CA ALA A 156 8.87 10.64 -3.43
C ALA A 156 9.46 9.98 -4.69
N MET A 157 9.40 8.65 -4.76
CA MET A 157 9.77 7.89 -5.94
C MET A 157 8.77 8.16 -7.07
N THR A 158 9.28 8.47 -8.26
CA THR A 158 8.43 8.77 -9.43
C THR A 158 8.12 7.52 -10.25
N ASP A 159 7.12 7.62 -11.11
CA ASP A 159 6.74 6.55 -12.03
C ASP A 159 7.85 6.26 -13.07
N GLU A 160 8.59 7.28 -13.49
CA GLU A 160 9.75 7.14 -14.36
C GLU A 160 10.88 6.36 -13.66
N GLU A 161 11.14 6.64 -12.38
CA GLU A 161 12.13 5.88 -11.61
C GLU A 161 11.70 4.42 -11.40
N ARG A 162 10.40 4.16 -11.27
CA ARG A 162 9.87 2.78 -11.24
C ARG A 162 10.05 2.09 -12.59
N ALA A 163 9.84 2.79 -13.70
CA ALA A 163 10.07 2.25 -15.04
C ALA A 163 11.56 1.92 -15.26
N VAL A 164 12.46 2.81 -14.81
CA VAL A 164 13.91 2.58 -14.82
C VAL A 164 14.26 1.34 -13.98
N LEU A 165 13.68 1.22 -12.78
CA LEU A 165 13.91 0.07 -11.90
C LEU A 165 13.39 -1.24 -12.49
N ALA A 166 12.19 -1.24 -13.09
CA ALA A 166 11.61 -2.39 -13.76
C ALA A 166 12.52 -2.87 -14.91
N ALA A 167 12.91 -1.95 -15.79
CA ALA A 167 13.80 -2.26 -16.91
C ALA A 167 15.19 -2.73 -16.44
N TRP A 168 15.73 -2.17 -15.36
CA TRP A 168 17.00 -2.61 -14.78
C TRP A 168 16.91 -4.04 -14.22
N LEU A 169 15.82 -4.37 -13.51
CA LEU A 169 15.58 -5.72 -13.00
C LEU A 169 15.49 -6.74 -14.16
N ASP A 170 14.77 -6.41 -15.22
CA ASP A 170 14.65 -7.25 -16.42
C ASP A 170 16.03 -7.48 -17.10
N GLN A 171 16.90 -6.46 -17.12
CA GLN A 171 18.19 -6.51 -17.82
C GLN A 171 19.30 -7.24 -17.05
N TYR A 172 19.33 -7.10 -15.72
CA TYR A 172 20.50 -7.47 -14.91
C TYR A 172 20.23 -8.53 -13.85
N THR A 173 18.95 -8.90 -13.63
CA THR A 173 18.59 -9.78 -12.50
C THR A 173 17.70 -10.95 -12.85
N ASP A 174 17.05 -10.94 -14.01
CA ASP A 174 16.29 -12.08 -14.52
C ASP A 174 17.25 -13.06 -15.23
N GLY A 175 17.75 -14.03 -14.46
CA GLY A 175 18.52 -15.19 -14.91
C GLY A 175 17.96 -16.50 -14.36
#